data_AF-A0A7J3WZ15-F1
#
_entry.id   AF-A0A7J3WZ15-F1
#
_cell.length_a   1.000
_cell.length_b   1.000
_cell.length_c   1.000
_cell.angle_alpha   90.00
_cell.angle_beta   90.00
_cell.angle_gamma   90.00
#
_symmetry.space_group_name_H-M   'P 1'
#
loop_
_entity.id
_entity.type
_entity.pdbx_description
1 polymer ?
#
loop_
_entity_poly.entity_id
_entity_poly.type
_entity_poly.pdbx_seq_one_letter_code
_entity_poly.pdbx_strand_id
1 'polypeptide(L)'
;MDMRELFQKIEDKWKNLADFIVDLKKRNIDVSPKIITALTCCRSLINHCKYHLNNKNDSAEFQKIISQLSRDILDIESSLIIIAADRLGERYALEWSVKLGEKAPDIQDKVG
;
A
#
# COMPACT_ATOMS: atom_id res chain seq x y z
N MET A 1 4.93 -5.41 -18.80
CA MET A 1 5.39 -4.73 -17.57
C MET A 1 6.58 -5.52 -17.05
N ASP A 2 7.71 -4.87 -16.83
CA ASP A 2 8.92 -5.51 -16.30
C ASP A 2 8.68 -5.91 -14.83
N MET A 3 9.10 -7.12 -14.42
CA MET A 3 8.98 -7.58 -13.03
C MET A 3 9.71 -6.67 -12.05
N ARG A 4 10.80 -6.04 -12.47
CA ARG A 4 11.52 -5.05 -11.66
C ARG A 4 10.70 -3.79 -11.46
N GLU A 5 9.99 -3.34 -12.50
CA GLU A 5 9.11 -2.18 -12.43
C GLU A 5 7.89 -2.47 -11.52
N LEU A 6 7.28 -3.66 -11.65
CA LEU A 6 6.20 -4.08 -10.77
C LEU A 6 6.67 -4.15 -9.31
N PHE A 7 7.81 -4.78 -9.07
CA PHE A 7 8.38 -4.88 -7.74
C PHE A 7 8.67 -3.51 -7.12
N GLN A 8 9.23 -2.58 -7.90
CA GLN A 8 9.49 -1.20 -7.46
C GLN A 8 8.20 -0.50 -7.04
N LYS A 9 7.14 -0.60 -7.86
CA LYS A 9 5.81 -0.04 -7.52
C LYS A 9 5.25 -0.59 -6.22
N ILE A 10 5.41 -1.89 -5.98
CA ILE A 10 4.98 -2.54 -4.74
C ILE A 10 5.78 -2.01 -3.54
N GLU A 11 7.10 -1.88 -3.69
CA GLU A 11 7.94 -1.35 -2.61
C GLU A 11 7.58 0.09 -2.26
N ASP A 12 7.37 0.95 -3.25
CA ASP A 12 7.03 2.35 -3.01
C ASP A 12 5.63 2.48 -2.41
N LYS A 13 4.69 1.66 -2.85
CA LYS A 13 3.36 1.59 -2.24
C LYS A 13 3.40 1.12 -0.79
N TRP A 14 4.25 0.15 -0.45
CA TRP A 14 4.48 -0.25 0.93
C TRP A 14 5.01 0.89 1.80
N LYS A 15 5.96 1.70 1.29
CA LYS A 15 6.49 2.86 2.02
C LYS A 15 5.39 3.89 2.27
N ASN A 16 4.60 4.22 1.25
CA ASN A 16 3.50 5.18 1.39
C ASN A 16 2.44 4.69 2.40
N LEU A 17 2.14 3.38 2.44
CA LEU A 17 1.25 2.80 3.45
C LEU A 17 1.83 2.91 4.87
N ALA A 18 3.15 2.71 5.03
CA ALA A 18 3.81 2.90 6.31
C ALA A 18 3.71 4.37 6.79
N ASP A 19 3.94 5.32 5.89
CA ASP A 19 3.76 6.75 6.17
C ASP A 19 2.32 7.10 6.52
N PHE A 20 1.35 6.48 5.84
CA PHE A 20 -0.07 6.67 6.14
C PHE A 20 -0.42 6.20 7.55
N ILE A 21 0.05 5.02 7.97
CA ILE A 21 -0.13 4.53 9.34
C ILE A 21 0.48 5.51 10.36
N VAL A 22 1.67 6.06 10.07
CA VAL A 22 2.30 7.06 10.94
C VAL A 22 1.45 8.32 11.04
N ASP A 23 0.89 8.81 9.93
CA ASP A 23 0.03 10.01 9.94
C ASP A 23 -1.28 9.77 10.72
N LEU A 24 -1.91 8.59 10.55
CA LEU A 24 -3.07 8.19 11.35
C LEU A 24 -2.74 8.18 12.85
N LYS A 25 -1.60 7.60 13.23
CA LYS A 25 -1.15 7.59 14.63
C LYS A 25 -0.89 8.99 15.19
N LYS A 26 -0.28 9.89 14.41
CA LYS A 26 -0.06 11.29 14.80
C LYS A 26 -1.37 12.03 15.05
N ARG A 27 -2.45 11.60 14.41
CA ARG A 27 -3.81 12.13 14.58
C ARG A 27 -4.61 11.39 15.66
N ASN A 28 -3.95 10.56 16.48
CA ASN A 28 -4.58 9.73 17.51
C ASN A 28 -5.62 8.74 16.95
N ILE A 29 -5.49 8.31 15.70
CA ILE A 29 -6.30 7.24 15.13
C ILE A 29 -5.60 5.91 15.36
N ASP A 30 -6.28 5.03 16.09
CA ASP A 30 -5.78 3.68 16.32
C ASP A 30 -5.92 2.82 15.06
N VAL A 31 -4.84 2.13 14.70
CA VAL A 31 -4.79 1.22 13.57
C VAL A 31 -4.67 -0.18 14.13
N SER A 32 -5.58 -1.07 13.71
CA SER A 32 -5.63 -2.44 14.21
C SER A 32 -4.25 -3.12 14.16
N PRO A 33 -3.83 -3.81 15.23
CA PRO A 33 -2.59 -4.58 15.23
C PRO A 33 -2.48 -5.56 14.07
N LYS A 34 -3.61 -6.11 13.59
CA LYS A 34 -3.64 -7.01 12.42
C LYS A 34 -3.12 -6.35 11.15
N ILE A 35 -3.48 -5.08 10.92
CA ILE A 35 -3.04 -4.30 9.75
C ILE A 35 -1.53 -4.01 9.87
N ILE A 36 -1.06 -3.65 11.07
CA ILE A 36 0.36 -3.40 11.33
C ILE A 36 1.19 -4.68 11.10
N THR A 37 0.72 -5.82 11.58
CA THR A 37 1.36 -7.12 11.37
C THR A 37 1.38 -7.47 9.89
N ALA A 38 0.26 -7.33 9.16
CA ALA A 38 0.19 -7.58 7.73
C ALA A 38 1.19 -6.73 6.94
N LEU A 39 1.31 -5.43 7.25
CA LEU A 39 2.28 -4.54 6.61
C LEU A 39 3.73 -4.96 6.92
N THR A 40 3.99 -5.45 8.13
CA THR A 40 5.32 -5.97 8.52
C THR A 40 5.64 -7.27 7.77
N CYS A 41 4.68 -8.17 7.60
CA CYS A 41 4.83 -9.38 6.77
C CYS A 41 5.15 -9.01 5.31
N CYS A 42 4.46 -8.01 4.76
CA CYS A 42 4.76 -7.47 3.42
C CYS A 42 6.21 -7.00 3.32
N ARG A 43 6.75 -6.33 4.35
CA ARG A 43 8.16 -5.89 4.35
C ARG A 43 9.14 -7.06 4.26
N SER A 44 8.88 -8.13 5.01
CA SER A 44 9.69 -9.34 4.96
C SER A 44 9.67 -9.98 3.57
N LEU A 45 8.49 -10.07 2.95
CA LEU A 45 8.35 -10.60 1.58
C LEU A 45 9.02 -9.70 0.53
N ILE A 46 8.93 -8.38 0.67
CA ILE A 46 9.65 -7.41 -0.18
C ILE A 46 11.16 -7.67 -0.11
N ASN A 47 11.71 -7.82 1.09
CA ASN A 47 13.14 -8.09 1.26
C ASN A 47 13.56 -9.43 0.65
N HIS A 48 12.73 -10.46 0.81
CA HIS A 48 12.94 -11.75 0.16
C HIS A 48 12.93 -11.61 -1.37
N CYS A 49 11.97 -10.87 -1.92
CA CYS A 49 11.88 -10.62 -3.36
C CYS A 49 13.10 -9.85 -3.92
N LYS A 50 13.62 -8.86 -3.19
CA LYS A 50 14.87 -8.15 -3.57
C LYS A 50 16.04 -9.11 -3.72
N TYR A 51 16.18 -10.02 -2.77
CA TYR A 51 17.24 -11.02 -2.81
C TYR A 51 17.11 -11.92 -4.05
N HIS A 52 15.90 -12.34 -4.38
CA HIS A 52 15.64 -13.16 -5.59
C HIS A 52 15.92 -12.40 -6.90
N LEU A 53 15.51 -11.14 -7.02
CA LEU A 53 15.73 -10.32 -8.22
C LEU A 53 17.21 -10.05 -8.51
N ASN A 54 18.03 -9.89 -7.45
CA ASN A 54 19.47 -9.71 -7.59
C ASN A 54 20.18 -10.98 -8.11
N ASN A 55 19.60 -12.15 -7.84
CA ASN A 55 20.10 -13.45 -8.30
C ASN A 55 19.50 -13.91 -9.64
N LYS A 56 18.74 -13.05 -10.34
CA LYS A 56 18.11 -13.29 -11.66
C LYS A 56 17.23 -14.56 -11.72
N ASN A 57 16.58 -14.93 -10.61
CA ASN A 57 15.81 -16.15 -10.53
C ASN A 57 14.30 -15.84 -10.62
N ASP A 58 13.79 -15.72 -11.85
CA ASP A 58 12.37 -15.44 -12.13
C ASP A 58 11.55 -16.75 -12.16
N SER A 59 11.46 -17.40 -11.01
CA SER A 59 10.73 -18.66 -10.87
C SER A 59 9.21 -18.43 -10.77
N ALA A 60 8.42 -19.46 -11.10
CA ALA A 60 6.96 -19.43 -10.89
C ALA A 60 6.57 -19.19 -9.42
N GLU A 61 7.43 -19.60 -8.48
CA GLU A 61 7.25 -19.34 -7.05
C GLU A 61 7.45 -17.86 -6.71
N PHE A 62 8.47 -17.23 -7.29
CA PHE A 62 8.70 -15.79 -7.15
C PHE A 62 7.50 -14.97 -7.67
N GLN A 63 6.97 -15.33 -8.84
CA GLN A 63 5.77 -14.72 -9.41
C GLN A 63 4.54 -14.84 -8.49
N LYS A 64 4.37 -16.01 -7.83
CA LYS A 64 3.30 -16.22 -6.84
C LYS A 64 3.47 -15.32 -5.63
N ILE A 65 4.69 -15.16 -5.11
CA ILE A 65 4.98 -14.28 -3.97
C ILE A 65 4.67 -12.84 -4.33
N ILE A 66 5.10 -12.36 -5.49
CA ILE A 66 4.82 -10.99 -5.96
C ILE A 66 3.31 -10.77 -6.09
N SER A 67 2.58 -11.73 -6.65
CA SER A 67 1.12 -11.66 -6.77
C SER A 67 0.42 -11.63 -5.41
N GLN A 68 0.91 -12.42 -4.44
CA GLN A 68 0.38 -12.39 -3.07
C GLN A 68 0.63 -11.04 -2.42
N LEU A 69 1.86 -10.53 -2.54
CA LEU A 69 2.26 -9.24 -1.99
C LEU A 69 1.43 -8.09 -2.57
N SER A 70 1.12 -8.11 -3.87
CA SER A 70 0.23 -7.12 -4.48
C SER A 70 -1.16 -7.14 -3.86
N ARG A 71 -1.73 -8.32 -3.59
CA ARG A 71 -3.05 -8.44 -2.94
C ARG A 71 -3.01 -7.94 -1.51
N ASP A 72 -2.02 -8.36 -0.72
CA ASP A 72 -1.89 -7.96 0.68
C ASP A 72 -1.76 -6.42 0.81
N ILE A 73 -1.00 -5.79 -0.09
CA ILE A 73 -0.86 -4.34 -0.15
C ILE A 73 -2.19 -3.62 -0.44
N LEU A 74 -2.99 -4.14 -1.38
CA LEU A 74 -4.31 -3.59 -1.71
C LEU A 74 -5.31 -3.76 -0.56
N ASP A 75 -5.27 -4.89 0.14
CA ASP A 75 -6.13 -5.16 1.29
C ASP A 75 -5.79 -4.22 2.47
N ILE A 76 -4.50 -3.99 2.71
CA ILE A 76 -4.03 -3.02 3.71
C ILE A 76 -4.45 -1.61 3.32
N GLU A 77 -4.23 -1.20 2.07
CA GLU A 77 -4.65 0.11 1.55
C GLU A 77 -6.14 0.33 1.78
N SER A 78 -6.98 -0.59 1.33
CA SER A 78 -8.43 -0.48 1.44
C SER A 78 -8.86 -0.36 2.91
N SER A 79 -8.25 -1.14 3.80
CA SER A 79 -8.53 -1.08 5.24
C SER A 79 -8.17 0.28 5.84
N LEU A 80 -7.01 0.84 5.48
CA LEU A 80 -6.58 2.15 5.99
C LEU A 80 -7.43 3.30 5.44
N ILE A 81 -7.85 3.22 4.17
CA ILE A 81 -8.75 4.20 3.56
C ILE A 81 -10.11 4.21 4.24
N ILE A 82 -10.69 3.04 4.54
CA ILE A 82 -11.94 2.93 5.30
C ILE A 82 -11.78 3.56 6.69
N ILE A 83 -10.71 3.20 7.42
CA ILE A 83 -10.42 3.78 8.74
C ILE A 83 -10.31 5.31 8.66
N ALA A 84 -9.62 5.82 7.64
CA ALA A 84 -9.44 7.25 7.44
C ALA A 84 -10.76 7.97 7.10
N ALA A 85 -11.60 7.37 6.25
CA ALA A 85 -12.90 7.93 5.91
C ALA A 85 -13.80 7.99 7.15
N ASP A 86 -13.86 6.90 7.92
CA ASP A 86 -14.71 6.79 9.11
C ASP A 86 -14.28 7.75 10.24
N ARG A 87 -12.97 8.03 10.37
CA ARG A 87 -12.42 8.77 11.51
C ARG A 87 -12.09 10.23 11.20
N LEU A 88 -11.72 10.54 9.97
CA LEU A 88 -11.21 11.84 9.55
C LEU A 88 -11.99 12.43 8.35
N GLY A 89 -12.95 11.68 7.81
CA GLY A 89 -13.81 12.09 6.71
C GLY A 89 -13.32 11.67 5.33
N GLU A 90 -14.26 11.57 4.40
CA GLU A 90 -14.03 11.10 3.02
C GLU A 90 -12.99 11.93 2.27
N ARG A 91 -12.97 13.26 2.47
CA ARG A 91 -11.99 14.14 1.83
C ARG A 91 -10.56 13.76 2.19
N TYR A 92 -10.31 13.49 3.47
CA TYR A 92 -8.99 13.10 3.95
C TYR A 92 -8.60 11.72 3.41
N ALA A 93 -9.54 10.78 3.36
CA ALA A 93 -9.32 9.47 2.77
C ALA A 93 -8.96 9.58 1.28
N LEU A 94 -9.69 10.43 0.52
CA LEU A 94 -9.43 10.67 -0.90
C LEU A 94 -8.03 11.26 -1.15
N GLU A 95 -7.59 12.22 -0.33
CA GLU A 95 -6.23 12.79 -0.43
C GLU A 95 -5.16 11.70 -0.30
N TRP A 96 -5.36 10.75 0.61
CA TRP A 96 -4.45 9.61 0.74
C TRP A 96 -4.61 8.58 -0.37
N SER A 97 -5.82 8.28 -0.84
CA SER A 97 -6.04 7.40 -2.00
C SER A 97 -5.33 7.92 -3.24
N VAL A 98 -5.36 9.23 -3.48
CA VAL A 98 -4.61 9.87 -4.58
C VAL A 98 -3.11 9.68 -4.42
N LYS A 99 -2.57 9.90 -3.21
CA LYS A 99 -1.14 9.68 -2.92
C LYS A 99 -0.73 8.21 -3.05
N LEU A 100 -1.62 7.28 -2.74
CA LEU A 100 -1.38 5.84 -2.80
C LEU A 100 -1.61 5.25 -4.21
N GLY A 101 -2.40 5.91 -5.05
CA GLY A 101 -2.74 5.48 -6.41
C GLY A 101 -2.08 6.26 -7.55
N GLU A 102 -1.39 7.37 -7.25
CA GLU A 102 -0.77 8.31 -8.20
C GLU A 102 -1.62 8.60 -9.46
N LYS A 103 -2.82 9.18 -9.25
CA LYS A 103 -3.49 10.10 -10.20
C LYS A 103 -4.39 11.08 -9.44
N ALA A 104 -4.30 12.35 -9.83
CA ALA A 104 -4.93 13.52 -9.23
C ALA A 104 -6.44 13.37 -9.04
N PRO A 105 -7.03 14.04 -8.02
CA PRO A 105 -8.46 14.12 -7.93
C PRO A 105 -8.95 15.08 -9.02
N ASP A 106 -9.71 14.59 -9.98
CA ASP A 106 -10.68 15.44 -10.68
C ASP A 106 -11.78 15.75 -9.67
N ILE A 107 -11.51 16.70 -8.77
CA ILE A 107 -12.56 17.39 -8.03
C ILE A 107 -13.21 18.34 -9.03
N GLN A 108 -14.03 17.80 -9.94
CA GLN A 108 -15.13 18.58 -10.46
C GLN A 108 -16.24 18.53 -9.41
N ASP A 109 -16.15 19.47 -8.47
CA ASP A 109 -17.32 20.04 -7.82
C ASP A 109 -18.24 20.55 -8.94
N LYS A 110 -19.16 19.71 -9.40
CA LYS A 110 -20.38 20.19 -10.03
C LYS A 110 -21.46 20.18 -8.96
N VAL A 111 -21.49 21.29 -8.22
CA VAL A 111 -22.73 21.82 -7.68
C VAL A 111 -23.71 21.95 -8.84
N GLY A 112 -24.80 21.20 -8.78
CA GLY A 112 -25.94 21.25 -9.69
C GLY A 112 -27.18 20.82 -8.96
#